data_AF-A0A7Y2UNA5-F1
#
_entry.id   AF-A0A7Y2UNA5-F1
#
_cell.length_a   1.000
_cell.length_b   1.000
_cell.length_c   1.000
_cell.angle_alpha   90.00
_cell.angle_beta   90.00
_cell.angle_gamma   90.00
#
_symmetry.space_group_name_H-M   'P 1'
#
loop_
_entity.id
_entity.type
_entity.pdbx_description
1 polymer ?
#
loop_
_entity_poly.entity_id
_entity_poly.type
_entity_poly.pdbx_seq_one_letter_code
_entity_poly.pdbx_strand_id
1 'polypeptide(L)'
;DYGLTNQKLNKAEERVKLMCGNVDDVVPRLIGSFHRIVMPLPTGAIDFLSLALKSLLPRGTIHCYDFQPLDEYGTSLNTILKMCRAAGREVLHTDHAICGHTSPGIKRICHDILVE
;
A
#
# COMPACT_ATOMS: atom_id res chain seq x y z
N ASP A 1 -4.37 -21.74 -2.17
CA ASP A 1 -3.41 -22.74 -2.70
C ASP A 1 -2.43 -22.20 -3.74
N TYR A 2 -2.88 -21.48 -4.78
CA TYR A 2 -1.99 -20.94 -5.83
C TYR A 2 -0.80 -20.12 -5.32
N GLY A 3 -0.93 -19.37 -4.22
CA GLY A 3 0.19 -18.64 -3.63
C GLY A 3 1.38 -19.56 -3.27
N LEU A 4 1.12 -20.67 -2.57
CA LEU A 4 2.15 -21.64 -2.17
C LEU A 4 2.74 -22.34 -3.39
N THR A 5 1.91 -22.68 -4.39
CA THR A 5 2.38 -23.27 -5.65
C THR A 5 3.33 -22.31 -6.38
N ASN A 6 2.95 -21.04 -6.52
CA ASN A 6 3.77 -20.03 -7.21
C ASN A 6 5.09 -19.78 -6.48
N GLN A 7 5.07 -19.76 -5.14
CA GLN A 7 6.28 -19.62 -4.33
C GLN A 7 7.29 -20.74 -4.63
N LYS A 8 6.82 -21.98 -4.73
CA LYS A 8 7.66 -23.15 -5.07
C LYS A 8 8.18 -23.11 -6.50
N LEU A 9 7.31 -22.81 -7.47
CA LEU A 9 7.70 -22.72 -8.88
C LEU A 9 8.80 -21.67 -9.12
N ASN A 10 8.80 -20.60 -8.33
CA ASN A 10 9.78 -19.52 -8.43
C ASN A 10 10.97 -19.66 -7.46
N LYS A 11 11.09 -20.77 -6.70
CA LYS A 11 12.17 -21.00 -5.73
C LYS A 11 12.31 -19.86 -4.71
N ALA A 12 11.18 -19.33 -4.26
CA ALA A 12 11.10 -18.12 -3.43
C ALA A 12 10.83 -18.43 -1.94
N GLU A 13 10.84 -19.69 -1.53
CA GLU A 13 10.45 -20.15 -0.19
C GLU A 13 11.29 -19.52 0.94
N GLU A 14 12.57 -19.27 0.68
CA GLU A 14 13.49 -18.68 1.67
C GLU A 14 13.31 -17.16 1.86
N ARG A 15 12.71 -16.48 0.87
CA ARG A 15 12.63 -15.01 0.84
C ARG A 15 11.21 -14.45 0.96
N VAL A 16 10.21 -15.24 0.59
CA VAL A 16 8.79 -14.86 0.62
C VAL A 16 8.11 -15.67 1.72
N LYS A 17 7.38 -15.01 2.63
CA LYS A 17 6.54 -15.68 3.62
C LYS A 17 5.08 -15.37 3.32
N LEU A 18 4.29 -16.40 3.03
CA LEU A 18 2.86 -16.25 2.77
C LEU A 18 2.07 -16.40 4.07
N MET A 19 1.08 -15.52 4.28
CA MET A 19 0.21 -15.53 5.45
C MET A 19 -1.24 -15.49 4.96
N CYS A 20 -1.99 -16.57 5.22
CA CYS A 20 -3.41 -16.66 4.86
C CYS A 20 -4.25 -16.11 6.01
N GLY A 21 -4.94 -14.99 5.79
CA GLY A 21 -5.81 -14.36 6.78
C GLY A 21 -6.24 -12.95 6.36
N ASN A 22 -7.13 -12.35 7.15
CA ASN A 22 -7.46 -10.94 6.99
C ASN A 22 -6.27 -10.07 7.42
N VAL A 23 -6.04 -8.98 6.71
CA VAL A 23 -4.97 -8.01 6.97
C VAL A 23 -5.07 -7.46 8.40
N ASP A 24 -6.30 -7.17 8.87
CA ASP A 24 -6.54 -6.67 10.22
C ASP A 24 -6.14 -7.67 11.33
N ASP A 25 -6.16 -8.97 11.04
CA ASP A 25 -5.79 -10.02 12.00
C ASP A 25 -4.31 -10.38 11.93
N VAL A 26 -3.70 -10.21 10.76
CA VAL A 26 -2.32 -10.66 10.49
C VAL A 26 -1.31 -9.56 10.76
N VAL A 27 -1.52 -8.37 10.21
CA VAL A 27 -0.53 -7.29 10.20
C VAL A 27 -0.24 -6.68 11.58
N PRO A 28 -1.14 -6.65 12.58
CA PRO A 28 -0.78 -6.17 13.93
C PRO A 28 0.38 -6.94 14.58
N ARG A 29 0.66 -8.17 14.14
CA ARG A 29 1.82 -8.96 14.59
C ARG A 29 3.13 -8.61 13.89
N LEU A 30 3.09 -7.69 12.93
CA LEU A 30 4.18 -7.29 12.03
C LEU A 30 4.43 -5.76 12.09
N ILE A 31 4.11 -5.14 13.21
CA ILE A 31 4.34 -3.71 13.44
C ILE A 31 5.86 -3.42 13.40
N GLY A 32 6.25 -2.27 12.83
CA GLY A 32 7.66 -1.86 12.71
C GLY A 32 8.58 -2.84 11.97
N SER A 33 8.09 -3.53 10.95
CA SER A 33 8.84 -4.63 10.30
C SER A 33 9.24 -4.36 8.85
N PHE A 34 8.68 -3.35 8.18
CA PHE A 34 8.83 -3.19 6.73
C PHE A 34 9.44 -1.85 6.32
N HIS A 35 10.44 -1.89 5.45
CA HIS A 35 10.98 -0.71 4.75
C HIS A 35 10.10 -0.30 3.55
N ARG A 36 9.30 -1.23 3.03
CA ARG A 36 8.43 -1.01 1.88
C ARG A 36 7.14 -1.79 2.04
N ILE A 37 6.01 -1.13 1.80
CA ILE A 37 4.67 -1.73 1.83
C ILE A 37 3.99 -1.47 0.50
N VAL A 38 3.37 -2.51 -0.07
CA VAL A 38 2.58 -2.41 -1.30
C VAL A 38 1.13 -2.74 -0.97
N MET A 39 0.20 -1.86 -1.36
CA MET A 39 -1.23 -1.99 -1.08
C MET A 39 -2.01 -2.08 -2.39
N PRO A 40 -2.00 -3.24 -3.08
CA PRO A 40 -2.48 -3.37 -4.45
C PRO A 40 -4.00 -3.63 -4.54
N LEU A 41 -4.78 -3.19 -3.55
CA LEU A 41 -6.23 -3.31 -3.51
C LEU A 41 -6.87 -1.93 -3.73
N PRO A 42 -7.07 -1.47 -4.97
CA PRO A 42 -7.40 -0.07 -5.23
C PRO A 42 -8.76 0.35 -4.68
N THR A 43 -9.67 -0.61 -4.43
CA THR A 43 -11.01 -0.33 -3.92
C THR A 43 -11.08 -0.09 -2.41
N GLY A 44 -10.00 -0.35 -1.66
CA GLY A 44 -10.00 -0.28 -0.20
C GLY A 44 -8.62 -0.12 0.44
N ALA A 45 -7.58 0.20 -0.33
CA ALA A 45 -6.24 0.34 0.22
C ALA A 45 -6.19 1.41 1.32
N ILE A 46 -6.82 2.57 1.11
CA ILE A 46 -6.80 3.69 2.05
C ILE A 46 -7.34 3.29 3.43
N ASP A 47 -8.33 2.39 3.49
CA ASP A 47 -8.90 1.91 4.76
C ASP A 47 -7.85 1.22 5.65
N PHE A 48 -6.85 0.59 5.05
CA PHE A 48 -5.77 -0.10 5.76
C PHE A 48 -4.52 0.76 5.97
N LEU A 49 -4.51 2.03 5.53
CA LEU A 49 -3.32 2.88 5.58
C LEU A 49 -2.84 3.12 7.02
N SER A 50 -3.76 3.24 7.98
CA SER A 50 -3.42 3.37 9.41
C SER A 50 -2.58 2.19 9.91
N LEU A 51 -2.94 0.98 9.48
CA LEU A 51 -2.23 -0.24 9.86
C LEU A 51 -0.88 -0.34 9.13
N ALA A 52 -0.84 0.03 7.85
CA ALA A 52 0.39 0.10 7.07
C ALA A 52 1.41 1.06 7.70
N LEU A 53 0.99 2.26 8.13
CA LEU A 53 1.84 3.24 8.79
C LEU A 53 2.44 2.71 10.10
N LYS A 54 1.71 1.89 10.88
CA LYS A 54 2.27 1.26 12.10
C LYS A 54 3.32 0.20 11.77
N SER A 55 3.14 -0.51 10.65
CA SER A 55 4.07 -1.56 10.21
C SER A 55 5.29 -1.04 9.45
N LEU A 56 5.26 0.22 9.01
CA LEU A 56 6.32 0.87 8.26
C LEU A 56 7.41 1.40 9.18
N LEU A 57 8.66 0.99 8.91
CA LEU A 57 9.86 1.53 9.52
C LEU A 57 10.09 3.01 9.13
N PRO A 58 10.93 3.75 9.89
CA PRO A 58 11.34 5.09 9.47
C PRO A 58 12.00 5.09 8.09
N ARG A 59 11.76 6.16 7.34
CA ARG A 59 12.21 6.32 5.94
C ARG A 59 11.71 5.21 5.02
N GLY A 60 10.56 4.62 5.33
CA GLY A 60 9.92 3.57 4.55
C GLY A 60 9.03 4.13 3.44
N THR A 61 8.74 3.29 2.44
CA THR A 61 7.87 3.66 1.31
C THR A 61 6.56 2.88 1.31
N ILE A 62 5.44 3.57 1.10
CA ILE A 62 4.13 2.96 0.85
C ILE A 62 3.76 3.20 -0.61
N HIS A 63 3.39 2.12 -1.30
CA HIS A 63 2.77 2.14 -2.63
C HIS A 63 1.27 1.90 -2.47
N CYS A 64 0.48 2.98 -2.47
CA CYS A 64 -0.96 2.93 -2.23
C CYS A 64 -1.72 3.03 -3.56
N TYR A 65 -2.39 1.94 -3.96
CA TYR A 65 -3.22 1.95 -5.16
C TYR A 65 -4.61 2.48 -4.86
N ASP A 66 -5.17 3.20 -5.83
CA ASP A 66 -6.54 3.71 -5.76
C ASP A 66 -7.16 3.78 -7.17
N PHE A 67 -8.49 3.83 -7.23
CA PHE A 67 -9.24 4.18 -8.42
C PHE A 67 -9.75 5.62 -8.31
N GLN A 68 -9.37 6.46 -9.26
CA GLN A 68 -9.74 7.87 -9.28
C GLN A 68 -10.39 8.24 -10.62
N PRO A 69 -11.41 9.10 -10.62
CA PRO A 69 -11.91 9.73 -11.84
C PRO A 69 -10.80 10.47 -12.59
N LEU A 70 -11.02 10.68 -13.88
CA LEU A 70 -10.18 11.59 -14.68
C LEU A 70 -10.12 12.94 -13.95
N ASP A 71 -8.91 13.46 -13.77
CA ASP A 71 -8.64 14.80 -13.21
C ASP A 71 -8.90 14.99 -11.70
N GLU A 72 -9.24 13.93 -10.94
CA GLU A 72 -9.49 13.99 -9.48
C GLU A 72 -8.41 13.34 -8.59
N TYR A 73 -7.23 13.05 -9.13
CA TYR A 73 -6.13 12.34 -8.44
C TYR A 73 -5.61 13.01 -7.15
N GLY A 74 -5.89 14.29 -6.93
CA GLY A 74 -5.51 14.99 -5.71
C GLY A 74 -6.28 14.55 -4.46
N THR A 75 -7.49 14.00 -4.61
CA THR A 75 -8.39 13.69 -3.48
C THR A 75 -7.85 12.56 -2.60
N SER A 76 -7.40 11.48 -3.23
CA SER A 76 -6.76 10.34 -2.56
C SER A 76 -5.46 10.74 -1.88
N LEU A 77 -4.58 11.45 -2.59
CA LEU A 77 -3.32 11.93 -2.04
C LEU A 77 -3.54 12.81 -0.80
N ASN A 78 -4.47 13.76 -0.87
CA ASN A 78 -4.81 14.61 0.28
C ASN A 78 -5.30 13.81 1.49
N THR A 79 -6.06 12.74 1.26
CA THR A 79 -6.53 11.84 2.32
C THR A 79 -5.36 11.09 2.95
N ILE A 80 -4.46 10.55 2.13
CA ILE A 80 -3.25 9.86 2.58
C ILE A 80 -2.37 10.80 3.42
N LEU A 81 -2.10 12.01 2.95
CA LEU A 81 -1.31 13.01 3.67
C LEU A 81 -1.91 13.36 5.03
N LYS A 82 -3.24 13.52 5.11
CA LYS A 82 -3.96 13.75 6.38
C LYS A 82 -3.79 12.57 7.33
N MET A 83 -3.88 11.34 6.84
CA MET A 83 -3.70 10.13 7.66
C MET A 83 -2.26 9.97 8.16
N CYS A 84 -1.25 10.25 7.33
CA CYS A 84 0.15 10.28 7.76
C CYS A 84 0.36 11.29 8.89
N ARG A 85 -0.15 12.52 8.71
CA ARG A 85 -0.07 13.57 9.73
C ARG A 85 -0.78 13.17 11.03
N ALA A 86 -1.98 12.57 10.94
CA ALA A 86 -2.73 12.11 12.09
C ALA A 86 -2.03 10.97 12.85
N ALA A 87 -1.25 10.15 12.13
CA ALA A 87 -0.40 9.11 12.72
C ALA A 87 0.93 9.65 13.28
N GLY A 88 1.19 10.96 13.20
CA GLY A 88 2.44 11.58 13.64
C GLY A 88 3.64 11.22 12.76
N ARG A 89 3.40 10.86 11.49
CA ARG A 89 4.44 10.47 10.53
C ARG A 89 4.65 11.60 9.51
N GLU A 90 5.89 11.99 9.29
CA GLU A 90 6.23 13.05 8.33
C GLU A 90 6.34 12.45 6.93
N VAL A 91 5.76 13.13 5.93
CA VAL A 91 5.88 12.71 4.53
C VAL A 91 7.06 13.46 3.92
N LEU A 92 8.09 12.70 3.53
CA LEU A 92 9.33 13.23 2.97
C LEU A 92 9.23 13.47 1.47
N HIS A 93 8.49 12.62 0.76
CA HIS A 93 8.31 12.71 -0.69
C HIS A 93 7.03 12.00 -1.13
N THR A 94 6.43 12.50 -2.21
CA THR A 94 5.28 11.88 -2.87
C THR A 94 5.47 11.89 -4.38
N ASP A 95 5.18 10.77 -5.02
CA ASP A 95 5.04 10.66 -6.47
C ASP A 95 3.75 9.88 -6.80
N HIS A 96 3.37 9.87 -8.07
CA HIS A 96 2.25 9.06 -8.54
C HIS A 96 2.44 8.56 -9.96
N ALA A 97 1.90 7.37 -10.23
CA ALA A 97 1.89 6.77 -11.55
C ALA A 97 0.47 6.33 -11.95
N ILE A 98 0.10 6.58 -13.21
CA ILE A 98 -1.10 6.00 -13.81
C ILE A 98 -0.77 4.58 -14.24
N CYS A 99 -1.42 3.59 -13.60
CA CYS A 99 -1.15 2.16 -13.78
C CYS A 99 -2.23 1.42 -14.59
N GLY A 100 -3.01 2.17 -15.39
CA GLY A 100 -4.10 1.65 -16.23
C GLY A 100 -5.45 2.31 -15.92
N HIS A 101 -6.53 1.67 -16.37
CA HIS A 101 -7.90 2.09 -16.13
C HIS A 101 -8.77 0.87 -15.79
N THR A 102 -9.88 1.10 -15.07
CA THR A 102 -10.87 0.03 -14.79
C THR A 102 -12.14 0.19 -15.61
N SER A 103 -12.45 1.41 -16.06
CA SER A 103 -13.60 1.75 -16.89
C SER A 103 -13.36 3.11 -17.56
N PRO A 104 -14.18 3.51 -18.55
CA PRO A 104 -14.09 4.85 -19.12
C PRO A 104 -14.19 5.91 -18.02
N GLY A 105 -13.20 6.82 -17.98
CA GLY A 105 -13.15 7.90 -17.00
C GLY A 105 -12.60 7.52 -15.62
N ILE A 106 -12.24 6.26 -15.33
CA ILE A 106 -11.63 5.86 -14.06
C ILE A 106 -10.25 5.26 -14.28
N LYS A 107 -9.23 5.92 -13.74
CA LYS A 107 -7.83 5.49 -13.78
C LYS A 107 -7.46 4.75 -12.51
N ARG A 108 -6.60 3.74 -12.66
CA ARG A 108 -5.88 3.14 -11.53
C ARG A 108 -4.61 3.95 -11.31
N ILE A 109 -4.44 4.48 -10.11
CA ILE A 109 -3.29 5.30 -9.74
C ILE A 109 -2.54 4.60 -8.61
N CYS A 110 -1.22 4.64 -8.62
CA CYS A 110 -0.39 4.30 -7.47
C CYS A 110 0.22 5.59 -6.92
N HIS A 111 0.00 5.87 -5.64
CA HIS A 111 0.69 6.92 -4.91
C HIS A 111 1.87 6.32 -4.17
N ASP A 112 3.07 6.80 -4.49
CA ASP A 112 4.31 6.39 -3.87
C ASP A 112 4.69 7.42 -2.82
N ILE A 113 4.66 7.03 -1.55
CA ILE A 113 4.83 7.95 -0.42
C ILE A 113 6.02 7.49 0.42
N LEU A 114 7.04 8.34 0.52
CA LEU A 114 8.15 8.16 1.44
C LEU A 114 7.83 8.83 2.78
N VAL A 115 7.96 8.07 3.87
CA VAL A 115 7.50 8.48 5.21
C VAL A 115 8.63 8.32 6.23
N GLU A 116 8.84 9.34 7.05
CA GLU A 116 9.66 9.27 8.28
C GLU A 116 8.87 8.65 9.42
#